data_AF-A0A858JKQ0-F1
#
_entry.id   AF-A0A858JKQ0-F1
#
_cell.length_a   1.000
_cell.length_b   1.000
_cell.length_c   1.000
_cell.angle_alpha   90.00
_cell.angle_beta   90.00
_cell.angle_gamma   90.00
#
_symmetry.space_group_name_H-M   'P 1'
#
loop_
_entity.id
_entity.type
_entity.pdbx_description
1 polymer ?
#
loop_
_entity_poly.entity_id
_entity_poly.type
_entity_poly.pdbx_seq_one_letter_code
_entity_poly.pdbx_strand_id
1 'polypeptide(L)'
;MGKVTRKRYAAEFKSRVALEAIRGELTLAELASKHGVHQTMIAQWKRQAIEGMASLFSGKSVTEPSVSPADVEKLHAKIGQLLVERDFLRGCLCSVGRDQRRQMIDPKRACLPIIRQCTLLQLNRSGVYYRPVPQSEANLELMRLIDAQFLETPYYGSRQMTWHLRRLGHEVGRKRVRRLMAIMGLRAIYQKPRTTVPHPEHRKYPYLLRDLVINRPDQVWCSDITYIPMKRGFLYLVAIMDWFTRKVLSWRLSNTMDVEFCIEALQDALMRYGAPDIFNTDQGSQFTTPRFTGILEERQIRISMDGRGRWLDNVFIERLWRSLKYECVYLYAFETGSELRAGLGRWIAHYNERRPHTALAGRTPDEAYHDVPTPSGPGLTPDQMANSNAVRRAA
;
A
#
# COMPACT_ATOMS: atom_id res chain seq x y z
N MET A 1 -25.28 -3.46 -26.65
CA MET A 1 -25.87 -4.62 -27.35
C MET A 1 -27.35 -4.69 -27.00
N GLY A 2 -28.24 -4.33 -27.92
CA GLY A 2 -29.69 -4.34 -27.70
C GLY A 2 -30.19 -5.76 -27.42
N LYS A 3 -31.07 -5.92 -26.44
CA LYS A 3 -31.74 -7.19 -26.14
C LYS A 3 -32.49 -7.64 -27.40
N VAL A 4 -32.04 -8.72 -28.04
CA VAL A 4 -32.76 -9.35 -29.13
C VAL A 4 -34.03 -9.97 -28.55
N THR A 5 -35.15 -9.27 -28.70
CA THR A 5 -36.48 -9.76 -28.34
C THR A 5 -36.82 -10.93 -29.26
N ARG A 6 -36.81 -12.15 -28.70
CA ARG A 6 -37.17 -13.38 -29.41
C ARG A 6 -38.62 -13.28 -29.89
N LYS A 7 -38.86 -13.25 -31.20
CA LYS A 7 -40.22 -13.26 -31.78
C LYS A 7 -40.99 -14.46 -31.23
N ARG A 8 -42.07 -14.21 -30.48
CA ARG A 8 -42.98 -15.25 -29.98
C ARG A 8 -44.10 -15.43 -31.01
N TYR A 9 -44.22 -16.65 -31.54
CA TYR A 9 -45.30 -17.03 -32.43
C TYR A 9 -46.45 -17.67 -31.63
N ALA A 10 -47.69 -17.32 -31.95
CA ALA A 10 -48.88 -17.90 -31.35
C ALA A 10 -48.96 -19.42 -31.60
N ALA A 11 -49.60 -20.16 -30.70
CA ALA A 11 -49.71 -21.63 -30.79
C ALA A 11 -50.43 -22.08 -32.08
N GLU A 12 -51.50 -21.38 -32.47
CA GLU A 12 -52.24 -21.63 -33.72
C GLU A 12 -51.39 -21.41 -34.98
N PHE A 13 -50.52 -20.40 -34.95
CA PHE A 13 -49.62 -20.13 -36.07
C PHE A 13 -48.59 -21.26 -36.21
N LYS A 14 -48.03 -21.73 -35.09
CA LYS A 14 -47.08 -22.85 -35.07
C LYS A 14 -47.72 -24.15 -35.56
N SER A 15 -48.95 -24.44 -35.14
CA SER A 15 -49.66 -25.66 -35.56
C SER A 15 -49.99 -25.63 -37.05
N ARG A 16 -50.45 -24.50 -37.59
CA ARG A 16 -50.70 -24.34 -39.04
C ARG A 16 -49.45 -24.55 -39.88
N VAL A 17 -48.34 -23.92 -39.50
CA VAL A 17 -47.05 -24.07 -40.21
C VAL A 17 -46.49 -25.49 -40.08
N ALA A 18 -46.65 -26.13 -38.91
CA ALA A 18 -46.27 -27.53 -38.72
C ALA A 18 -47.09 -28.48 -39.58
N LEU A 19 -48.40 -28.26 -39.74
CA LEU A 19 -49.27 -29.06 -40.60
C LEU A 19 -48.90 -28.93 -42.09
N GLU A 20 -48.64 -27.71 -42.58
CA GLU A 20 -48.14 -27.51 -43.95
C GLU A 20 -46.79 -28.23 -44.16
N ALA A 21 -45.89 -28.20 -43.17
CA ALA A 21 -44.62 -28.91 -43.22
C ALA A 21 -44.76 -30.45 -43.14
N ILE A 22 -45.85 -30.97 -42.56
CA ILE A 22 -46.17 -32.40 -42.52
C ILE A 22 -46.74 -32.86 -43.88
N ARG A 23 -47.58 -32.05 -44.54
CA ARG A 23 -48.15 -32.36 -45.86
C ARG A 23 -47.09 -32.57 -46.94
N GLY A 24 -45.97 -31.84 -46.87
CA GLY A 24 -44.78 -32.10 -47.68
C GLY A 24 -44.85 -31.64 -49.14
N GLU A 25 -45.84 -30.81 -49.51
CA GLU A 25 -45.99 -30.25 -50.86
C GLU A 25 -44.92 -29.18 -51.21
N LEU A 26 -44.30 -28.56 -50.20
CA LEU A 26 -43.25 -27.56 -50.34
C LEU A 26 -42.02 -27.94 -49.50
N THR A 27 -40.84 -27.54 -49.94
CA THR A 27 -39.60 -27.70 -49.18
C THR A 27 -39.58 -26.80 -47.93
N LEU A 28 -38.78 -27.15 -46.93
CA LEU A 28 -38.65 -26.34 -45.70
C LEU A 28 -38.12 -24.93 -45.97
N ALA A 29 -37.32 -24.75 -47.02
CA ALA A 29 -36.80 -23.45 -47.44
C ALA A 29 -37.91 -22.57 -48.07
N GLU A 30 -38.79 -23.16 -48.88
CA GLU A 30 -39.94 -22.46 -49.46
C GLU A 30 -40.96 -22.09 -48.39
N LEU A 31 -41.23 -22.98 -47.43
CA LEU A 31 -42.09 -22.70 -46.27
C LEU A 31 -41.51 -21.60 -45.37
N ALA A 32 -40.19 -21.58 -45.20
CA ALA A 32 -39.49 -20.53 -44.47
C ALA A 32 -39.67 -19.16 -45.14
N SER A 33 -39.57 -19.11 -46.47
CA SER A 33 -39.80 -17.89 -47.25
C SER A 33 -41.26 -17.46 -47.21
N LYS A 34 -42.21 -18.40 -47.35
CA LYS A 34 -43.66 -18.12 -47.36
C LYS A 34 -44.17 -17.55 -46.04
N HIS A 35 -43.73 -18.11 -44.91
CA HIS A 35 -44.21 -17.71 -43.57
C HIS A 35 -43.27 -16.75 -42.84
N GLY A 36 -42.12 -16.40 -43.44
CA GLY A 36 -41.13 -15.52 -42.82
C GLY A 36 -40.50 -16.10 -41.55
N VAL A 37 -40.39 -17.42 -41.44
CA VAL A 37 -39.88 -18.15 -40.26
C VAL A 37 -38.64 -18.94 -40.65
N HIS A 38 -37.62 -18.98 -39.78
CA HIS A 38 -36.42 -19.76 -40.04
C HIS A 38 -36.70 -21.27 -40.15
N GLN A 39 -36.11 -21.93 -41.14
CA GLN A 39 -36.30 -23.37 -41.44
C GLN A 39 -36.16 -24.30 -40.22
N THR A 40 -35.22 -24.01 -39.31
CA THR A 40 -34.99 -24.81 -38.09
C THR A 40 -36.18 -24.78 -37.12
N MET A 41 -36.89 -23.65 -37.06
CA MET A 41 -38.08 -23.52 -36.21
C MET A 41 -39.25 -24.32 -36.79
N ILE A 42 -39.41 -24.31 -38.12
CA ILE A 42 -40.41 -25.12 -38.83
C ILE A 42 -40.14 -26.62 -38.61
N ALA A 43 -38.87 -27.03 -38.73
CA ALA A 43 -38.46 -28.42 -38.45
C ALA A 43 -38.72 -28.82 -36.99
N GLN A 44 -38.45 -27.92 -36.03
CA GLN A 44 -38.74 -28.15 -34.61
C GLN A 44 -40.24 -28.26 -34.36
N TRP A 45 -41.07 -27.38 -34.95
CA TRP A 45 -42.52 -27.43 -34.77
C TRP A 45 -43.14 -28.66 -35.45
N LYS A 46 -42.64 -29.09 -36.62
CA LYS A 46 -43.02 -30.35 -37.25
C LYS A 46 -42.75 -31.53 -36.32
N ARG A 47 -41.57 -31.59 -35.71
CA ARG A 47 -41.21 -32.66 -34.76
C ARG A 47 -42.09 -32.64 -33.51
N GLN A 48 -42.23 -31.47 -32.88
CA GLN A 48 -43.09 -31.29 -31.69
C GLN A 48 -44.55 -31.61 -31.98
N ALA A 49 -45.05 -31.28 -33.19
CA ALA A 49 -46.39 -31.63 -33.60
C ALA A 49 -46.54 -33.15 -33.75
N ILE A 50 -45.60 -33.85 -34.40
CA ILE A 50 -45.67 -35.32 -34.56
C ILE A 50 -45.58 -36.03 -33.20
N GLU A 51 -44.64 -35.65 -32.34
CA GLU A 51 -44.46 -36.23 -31.00
C GLU A 51 -45.65 -35.90 -30.08
N GLY A 52 -46.14 -34.66 -30.14
CA GLY A 52 -47.30 -34.21 -29.36
C GLY A 52 -48.63 -34.79 -29.85
N MET A 53 -48.77 -35.06 -31.15
CA MET A 53 -49.98 -35.65 -31.74
C MET A 53 -50.25 -37.05 -31.17
N ALA A 54 -49.20 -37.84 -30.92
CA ALA A 54 -49.32 -39.13 -30.23
C ALA A 54 -49.82 -38.99 -28.78
N SER A 55 -49.44 -37.91 -28.08
CA SER A 55 -49.92 -37.62 -26.71
C SER A 55 -51.34 -37.02 -26.66
N LEU A 56 -51.81 -36.39 -27.73
CA LEU A 56 -53.15 -35.81 -27.84
C LEU A 56 -54.22 -36.88 -28.09
N PHE A 57 -53.91 -37.93 -28.88
CA PHE A 57 -54.81 -39.04 -29.14
C PHE A 57 -54.79 -40.14 -28.06
N SER A 58 -53.81 -40.14 -27.14
CA SER A 58 -53.69 -41.13 -26.06
C SER A 58 -54.34 -40.73 -24.73
N GLY A 59 -54.96 -39.54 -24.65
CA GLY A 59 -55.79 -39.11 -23.52
C GLY A 59 -55.08 -38.97 -22.16
N LYS A 60 -53.76 -39.17 -22.10
CA LYS A 60 -52.95 -39.07 -20.87
C LYS A 60 -51.91 -37.98 -21.03
N SER A 61 -52.14 -36.84 -20.37
CA SER A 61 -51.07 -35.87 -20.12
C SER A 61 -50.00 -36.54 -19.25
N VAL A 62 -48.74 -36.50 -19.68
CA VAL A 62 -47.60 -36.95 -18.87
C VAL A 62 -47.40 -35.97 -17.72
N THR A 63 -47.71 -36.37 -16.49
CA THR A 63 -47.38 -35.62 -15.28
C THR A 63 -46.12 -36.22 -14.66
N GLU A 64 -45.03 -35.45 -14.57
CA GLU A 64 -43.84 -35.85 -13.80
C GLU A 64 -44.19 -36.05 -12.31
N PRO A 65 -43.51 -36.95 -11.58
CA PRO A 65 -43.81 -37.21 -10.17
C PRO A 65 -43.59 -35.95 -9.32
N SER A 66 -44.68 -35.39 -8.79
CA SER A 66 -44.63 -34.23 -7.89
C SER A 66 -44.10 -34.63 -6.52
N VAL A 67 -42.88 -34.22 -6.19
CA VAL A 67 -42.37 -34.26 -4.81
C VAL A 67 -43.31 -33.41 -3.95
N SER A 68 -43.84 -33.98 -2.85
CA SER A 68 -44.77 -33.26 -1.97
C SER A 68 -44.10 -32.02 -1.37
N PRO A 69 -44.72 -30.82 -1.48
CA PRO A 69 -44.15 -29.59 -0.95
C PRO A 69 -43.90 -29.65 0.57
N ALA A 70 -44.66 -30.47 1.29
CA ALA A 70 -44.49 -30.70 2.73
C ALA A 70 -43.18 -31.44 3.07
N ASP A 71 -42.71 -32.34 2.21
CA ASP A 71 -41.45 -33.06 2.43
C ASP A 71 -40.24 -32.15 2.12
N VAL A 72 -40.39 -31.26 1.14
CA VAL A 72 -39.40 -30.22 0.84
C VAL A 72 -39.23 -29.27 2.02
N GLU A 73 -40.32 -28.83 2.64
CA GLU A 73 -40.29 -27.96 3.81
C GLU A 73 -39.60 -28.63 5.01
N LYS A 74 -39.92 -29.90 5.29
CA LYS A 74 -39.25 -30.69 6.34
C LYS A 74 -37.75 -30.82 6.09
N LEU A 75 -37.33 -31.09 4.85
CA LEU A 75 -35.92 -31.18 4.49
C LEU A 75 -35.21 -29.82 4.63
N HIS A 76 -35.83 -28.73 4.21
CA HIS A 76 -35.28 -27.38 4.40
C HIS A 76 -35.14 -27.01 5.86
N ALA A 77 -36.15 -27.33 6.69
CA ALA A 77 -36.07 -27.13 8.14
C ALA A 77 -34.92 -27.92 8.76
N LYS A 78 -34.74 -29.18 8.34
CA LYS A 78 -33.63 -30.00 8.82
C LYS A 78 -32.26 -29.49 8.37
N ILE A 79 -32.15 -29.01 7.13
CA ILE A 79 -30.94 -28.35 6.63
C ILE A 79 -30.63 -27.10 7.45
N GLY A 80 -31.64 -26.28 7.75
CA GLY A 80 -31.51 -25.09 8.61
C GLY A 80 -30.98 -25.43 10.01
N GLN A 81 -31.58 -26.42 10.67
CA GLN A 81 -31.12 -26.91 11.97
C GLN A 81 -29.65 -27.35 11.93
N LEU A 82 -29.29 -28.20 10.95
CA LEU A 82 -27.93 -28.72 10.80
C LEU A 82 -26.90 -27.61 10.50
N LEU A 83 -27.30 -26.56 9.78
CA LEU A 83 -26.43 -25.40 9.53
C LEU A 83 -26.11 -24.65 10.82
N VAL A 84 -27.11 -24.38 11.66
CA VAL A 84 -26.94 -23.68 12.95
C VAL A 84 -26.04 -24.49 13.90
N GLU A 85 -26.32 -25.78 14.06
CA GLU A 85 -25.53 -26.67 14.92
C GLU A 85 -24.07 -26.76 14.44
N ARG A 86 -23.86 -26.87 13.13
CA ARG A 86 -22.51 -26.86 12.52
C ARG A 86 -21.79 -25.55 12.78
N ASP A 87 -22.47 -24.41 12.64
CA ASP A 87 -21.84 -23.10 12.78
C ASP A 87 -21.49 -22.80 14.24
N PHE A 88 -22.31 -23.26 15.19
CA PHE A 88 -21.97 -23.25 16.62
C PHE A 88 -20.70 -24.06 16.91
N LEU A 89 -20.64 -25.33 16.46
CA LEU A 89 -19.46 -26.19 16.64
C LEU A 89 -18.22 -25.61 15.95
N ARG A 90 -18.39 -24.99 14.77
CA ARG A 90 -17.34 -24.26 14.07
C ARG A 90 -16.82 -23.08 14.89
N GLY A 91 -17.70 -22.35 15.57
CA GLY A 91 -17.33 -21.28 16.50
C GLY A 91 -16.53 -21.80 17.69
N CYS A 92 -16.97 -22.89 18.31
CA CYS A 92 -16.25 -23.54 19.41
C CYS A 92 -14.86 -24.05 18.99
N LEU A 93 -14.69 -24.50 17.74
CA LEU A 93 -13.37 -24.94 17.23
C LEU A 93 -12.30 -23.83 17.23
N CYS A 94 -12.69 -22.56 17.32
CA CYS A 94 -11.73 -21.45 17.44
C CYS A 94 -10.99 -21.43 18.78
N SER A 95 -11.56 -22.00 19.85
CA SER A 95 -10.90 -22.10 21.17
C SER A 95 -9.94 -23.29 21.24
N VAL A 96 -10.01 -24.23 20.30
CA VAL A 96 -9.16 -25.43 20.27
C VAL A 96 -7.86 -25.13 19.51
N GLY A 97 -6.74 -25.49 20.12
CA GLY A 97 -5.40 -25.34 19.54
C GLY A 97 -5.27 -26.05 18.19
N ARG A 98 -4.44 -25.49 17.29
CA ARG A 98 -4.28 -26.02 15.93
C ARG A 98 -3.79 -27.48 15.91
N ASP A 99 -2.91 -27.86 16.83
CA ASP A 99 -2.38 -29.22 16.91
C ASP A 99 -3.42 -30.24 17.42
N GLN A 100 -4.25 -29.84 18.39
CA GLN A 100 -5.38 -30.65 18.86
C GLN A 100 -6.41 -30.86 17.73
N ARG A 101 -6.73 -29.81 16.97
CA ARG A 101 -7.59 -29.95 15.78
C ARG A 101 -6.98 -30.87 14.73
N ARG A 102 -5.67 -30.88 14.57
CA ARG A 102 -4.98 -31.80 13.65
C ARG A 102 -5.11 -33.25 14.10
N GLN A 103 -5.07 -33.53 15.39
CA GLN A 103 -5.27 -34.87 15.95
C GLN A 103 -6.69 -35.41 15.77
N MET A 104 -7.69 -34.53 15.57
CA MET A 104 -9.08 -34.91 15.30
C MET A 104 -9.31 -35.45 13.87
N ILE A 105 -8.29 -35.42 13.01
CA ILE A 105 -8.38 -35.96 11.65
C ILE A 105 -8.30 -37.49 11.72
N ASP A 106 -9.30 -38.15 11.16
CA ASP A 106 -9.37 -39.61 11.07
C ASP A 106 -9.30 -40.05 9.59
N PRO A 107 -8.12 -40.51 9.12
CA PRO A 107 -7.95 -40.99 7.75
C PRO A 107 -8.75 -42.25 7.43
N LYS A 108 -9.21 -43.01 8.43
CA LYS A 108 -9.92 -44.29 8.24
C LYS A 108 -11.42 -44.11 8.02
N ARG A 109 -11.94 -42.88 8.17
CA ARG A 109 -13.38 -42.59 8.06
C ARG A 109 -13.83 -42.51 6.59
N ALA A 110 -14.32 -43.63 6.06
CA ALA A 110 -14.69 -43.79 4.64
C ALA A 110 -15.76 -42.79 4.14
N CYS A 111 -16.70 -42.38 5.00
CA CYS A 111 -17.80 -41.48 4.63
C CYS A 111 -17.41 -39.98 4.59
N LEU A 112 -16.19 -39.61 4.99
CA LEU A 112 -15.79 -38.20 5.07
C LEU A 112 -14.33 -38.02 4.61
N PRO A 113 -14.10 -37.58 3.36
CA PRO A 113 -12.75 -37.39 2.83
C PRO A 113 -11.91 -36.42 3.69
N ILE A 114 -10.60 -36.65 3.77
CA ILE A 114 -9.65 -35.82 4.54
C ILE A 114 -9.78 -34.33 4.19
N ILE A 115 -10.03 -34.00 2.92
CA ILE A 115 -10.26 -32.62 2.47
C ILE A 115 -11.45 -32.01 3.21
N ARG A 116 -12.56 -32.76 3.33
CA ARG A 116 -13.75 -32.28 4.02
C ARG A 116 -13.55 -32.17 5.52
N GLN A 117 -12.81 -33.11 6.13
CA GLN A 117 -12.41 -33.03 7.54
C GLN A 117 -11.56 -31.78 7.81
N CYS A 118 -10.60 -31.47 6.95
CA CYS A 118 -9.78 -30.25 7.05
C CYS A 118 -10.65 -28.98 6.99
N THR A 119 -11.62 -28.93 6.06
CA THR A 119 -12.54 -27.79 5.93
C THR A 119 -13.43 -27.62 7.17
N LEU A 120 -13.88 -28.73 7.78
CA LEU A 120 -14.70 -28.69 9.00
C LEU A 120 -13.87 -28.24 10.22
N LEU A 121 -12.63 -28.70 10.32
CA LEU A 121 -11.69 -28.36 11.40
C LEU A 121 -10.96 -27.02 11.19
N GLN A 122 -11.24 -26.32 10.09
CA GLN A 122 -10.58 -25.08 9.68
C GLN A 122 -9.04 -25.22 9.58
N LEU A 123 -8.58 -26.32 9.00
CA LEU A 123 -7.17 -26.61 8.76
C LEU A 123 -6.85 -26.56 7.27
N ASN A 124 -5.65 -26.09 6.93
CA ASN A 124 -5.12 -26.28 5.59
C ASN A 124 -4.63 -27.72 5.44
N ARG A 125 -5.05 -28.42 4.37
CA ARG A 125 -4.64 -29.78 4.02
C ARG A 125 -3.12 -29.96 4.07
N SER A 126 -2.35 -28.99 3.59
CA SER A 126 -0.87 -29.08 3.58
C SER A 126 -0.28 -29.18 5.00
N GLY A 127 -0.94 -28.57 5.99
CA GLY A 127 -0.51 -28.60 7.39
C GLY A 127 -0.74 -29.96 8.08
N VAL A 128 -1.61 -30.83 7.53
CA VAL A 128 -1.90 -32.15 8.09
C VAL A 128 -0.72 -33.10 7.93
N TYR A 129 -0.05 -33.01 6.78
CA TYR A 129 1.11 -33.85 6.45
C TYR A 129 2.43 -33.24 6.92
N TYR A 130 2.43 -31.96 7.29
CA TYR A 130 3.63 -31.26 7.74
C TYR A 130 4.15 -31.88 9.05
N ARG A 131 5.34 -32.48 9.00
CA ARG A 131 6.06 -32.90 10.22
C ARG A 131 6.95 -31.73 10.66
N PRO A 132 6.84 -31.26 11.92
CA PRO A 132 7.74 -30.24 12.44
C PRO A 132 9.18 -30.74 12.32
N VAL A 133 10.00 -30.03 11.56
CA VAL A 133 11.43 -30.31 11.47
C VAL A 133 12.13 -29.49 12.56
N PRO A 134 12.94 -30.13 13.43
CA PRO A 134 13.74 -29.40 14.42
C PRO A 134 14.67 -28.41 13.72
N GLN A 135 15.04 -27.32 14.40
CA GLN A 135 16.03 -26.41 13.82
C GLN A 135 17.37 -27.12 13.69
N SER A 136 18.01 -26.98 12.53
CA SER A 136 19.37 -27.49 12.30
C SER A 136 20.33 -26.90 13.34
N GLU A 137 21.40 -27.62 13.68
CA GLU A 137 22.45 -27.13 14.61
C GLU A 137 23.00 -25.77 14.18
N ALA A 138 23.27 -25.58 12.89
CA ALA A 138 23.69 -24.29 12.34
C ALA A 138 22.67 -23.15 12.54
N ASN A 139 21.36 -23.45 12.68
CA ASN A 139 20.38 -22.42 13.03
C ASN A 139 20.39 -22.14 14.54
N LEU A 140 20.60 -23.15 15.38
CA LEU A 140 20.70 -22.98 16.82
C LEU A 140 21.91 -22.14 17.19
N GLU A 141 23.05 -22.35 16.52
CA GLU A 141 24.24 -21.52 16.67
C GLU A 141 23.97 -20.06 16.29
N LEU A 142 23.36 -19.83 15.11
CA LEU A 142 22.96 -18.48 14.70
C LEU A 142 21.95 -17.85 15.67
N MET A 143 21.02 -18.62 16.22
CA MET A 143 20.07 -18.13 17.21
C MET A 143 20.77 -17.69 18.50
N ARG A 144 21.79 -18.40 18.99
CA ARG A 144 22.59 -17.98 20.15
C ARG A 144 23.31 -16.66 19.89
N LEU A 145 23.93 -16.51 18.73
CA LEU A 145 24.62 -15.27 18.34
C LEU A 145 23.64 -14.09 18.18
N ILE A 146 22.47 -14.35 17.58
CA ILE A 146 21.40 -13.36 17.47
C ILE A 146 20.93 -12.93 18.85
N ASP A 147 20.75 -13.88 19.79
CA ASP A 147 20.28 -13.60 21.14
C ASP A 147 21.26 -12.72 21.91
N ALA A 148 22.53 -13.13 21.95
CA ALA A 148 23.61 -12.37 22.58
C ALA A 148 23.71 -10.96 22.00
N GLN A 149 23.72 -10.83 20.66
CA GLN A 149 23.79 -9.53 20.02
C GLN A 149 22.53 -8.69 20.26
N PHE A 150 21.36 -9.31 20.36
CA PHE A 150 20.10 -8.60 20.59
C PHE A 150 20.01 -8.03 22.02
N LEU A 151 20.64 -8.66 23.00
CA LEU A 151 20.77 -8.10 24.36
C LEU A 151 21.57 -6.80 24.36
N GLU A 152 22.65 -6.73 23.59
CA GLU A 152 23.47 -5.51 23.46
C GLU A 152 22.81 -4.46 22.57
N THR A 153 22.09 -4.91 21.54
CA THR A 153 21.50 -4.06 20.50
C THR A 153 20.03 -4.40 20.26
N PRO A 154 19.13 -4.12 21.22
CA PRO A 154 17.70 -4.47 21.10
C PRO A 154 17.00 -3.72 19.95
N TYR A 155 17.65 -2.70 19.39
CA TYR A 155 17.23 -1.94 18.21
C TYR A 155 17.81 -2.49 16.89
N TYR A 156 18.42 -3.68 16.86
CA TYR A 156 18.85 -4.30 15.60
C TYR A 156 17.71 -5.09 14.98
N GLY A 157 17.19 -4.59 13.86
CA GLY A 157 16.31 -5.35 12.98
C GLY A 157 17.06 -6.40 12.16
N SER A 158 16.31 -7.28 11.49
CA SER A 158 16.86 -8.37 10.65
C SER A 158 17.96 -7.95 9.67
N ARG A 159 17.96 -6.71 9.16
CA ARG A 159 18.99 -6.21 8.24
C ARG A 159 20.32 -5.97 8.94
N GLN A 160 20.31 -5.31 10.09
CA GLN A 160 21.53 -5.04 10.87
C GLN A 160 22.08 -6.32 11.48
N MET A 161 21.20 -7.16 12.01
CA MET A 161 21.57 -8.48 12.54
C MET A 161 22.23 -9.36 11.46
N THR A 162 21.78 -9.27 10.19
CA THR A 162 22.43 -9.98 9.08
C THR A 162 23.86 -9.46 8.82
N TRP A 163 24.07 -8.15 8.86
CA TRP A 163 25.41 -7.58 8.67
C TRP A 163 26.35 -7.95 9.81
N HIS A 164 25.86 -7.93 11.05
CA HIS A 164 26.62 -8.36 12.22
C HIS A 164 27.09 -9.81 12.09
N LEU A 165 26.18 -10.75 11.80
CA LEU A 165 26.51 -12.16 11.62
C LEU A 165 27.49 -12.40 10.47
N ARG A 166 27.40 -11.63 9.38
CA ARG A 166 28.35 -11.70 8.26
C ARG A 166 29.75 -11.21 8.65
N ARG A 167 29.86 -10.20 9.50
CA ARG A 167 31.16 -9.74 10.02
C ARG A 167 31.83 -10.77 10.93
N LEU A 168 31.03 -11.61 11.59
CA LEU A 168 31.50 -12.77 12.36
C LEU A 168 31.84 -13.98 11.48
N GLY A 169 31.74 -13.86 10.15
CA GLY A 169 32.10 -14.93 9.21
C GLY A 169 30.95 -15.84 8.79
N HIS A 170 29.71 -15.59 9.22
CA HIS A 170 28.57 -16.42 8.83
C HIS A 170 27.91 -15.93 7.54
N GLU A 171 27.91 -16.76 6.50
CA GLU A 171 27.20 -16.50 5.24
C GLU A 171 25.68 -16.68 5.39
N VAL A 172 25.02 -15.66 5.93
CA VAL A 172 23.57 -15.69 6.16
C VAL A 172 22.81 -14.66 5.32
N GLY A 173 21.63 -15.06 4.85
CA GLY A 173 20.70 -14.20 4.14
C GLY A 173 19.67 -13.55 5.07
N ARG A 174 19.24 -12.33 4.74
CA ARG A 174 18.25 -11.57 5.54
C ARG A 174 16.96 -12.33 5.81
N LYS A 175 16.45 -13.09 4.83
CA LYS A 175 15.22 -13.90 5.00
C LYS A 175 15.39 -14.97 6.08
N ARG A 176 16.57 -15.60 6.18
CA ARG A 176 16.91 -16.59 7.20
C ARG A 176 16.97 -15.94 8.58
N VAL A 177 17.72 -14.85 8.72
CA VAL A 177 17.84 -14.10 10.00
C VAL A 177 16.48 -13.61 10.48
N ARG A 178 15.65 -13.03 9.60
CA ARG A 178 14.28 -12.61 9.94
C ARG A 178 13.42 -13.77 10.45
N ARG A 179 13.51 -14.95 9.83
CA ARG A 179 12.78 -16.15 10.26
C ARG A 179 13.24 -16.60 11.65
N LEU A 180 14.55 -16.63 11.91
CA LEU A 180 15.12 -17.03 13.20
C LEU A 180 14.71 -16.06 14.32
N MET A 181 14.86 -14.75 14.10
CA MET A 181 14.38 -13.73 15.05
C MET A 181 12.89 -13.89 15.37
N ALA A 182 12.05 -14.19 14.36
CA ALA A 182 10.62 -14.42 14.58
C ALA A 182 10.32 -15.68 15.39
N ILE A 183 11.08 -16.77 15.20
CA ILE A 183 10.99 -18.00 16.01
C ILE A 183 11.35 -17.71 17.47
N MET A 184 12.37 -16.88 17.70
CA MET A 184 12.83 -16.48 19.04
C MET A 184 11.94 -15.42 19.70
N GLY A 185 10.92 -14.89 19.00
CA GLY A 185 10.10 -13.79 19.50
C GLY A 185 10.81 -12.42 19.51
N LEU A 186 12.02 -12.32 18.95
CA LEU A 186 12.81 -11.11 18.94
C LEU A 186 12.29 -10.13 17.88
N ARG A 187 11.98 -8.92 18.33
CA ARG A 187 11.59 -7.80 17.47
C ARG A 187 12.37 -6.58 17.91
N ALA A 188 13.00 -5.92 16.95
CA ALA A 188 13.73 -4.69 17.21
C ALA A 188 12.83 -3.68 17.92
N ILE A 189 13.25 -3.30 19.12
CA ILE A 189 12.58 -2.34 19.97
C ILE A 189 12.96 -0.96 19.46
N TYR A 190 12.02 -0.35 18.74
CA TYR A 190 12.08 1.06 18.39
C TYR A 190 10.88 1.73 19.04
N GLN A 191 11.06 2.95 19.56
CA GLN A 191 9.91 3.82 19.78
C GLN A 191 9.27 4.07 18.42
N LYS A 192 8.03 3.61 18.22
CA LYS A 192 7.22 4.10 17.10
C LYS A 192 6.84 5.54 17.47
N PRO A 193 7.30 6.57 16.75
CA PRO A 193 6.76 7.89 16.95
C PRO A 193 5.30 7.84 16.48
N ARG A 194 4.37 7.96 17.42
CA ARG A 194 3.00 8.36 17.11
C ARG A 194 2.86 9.77 17.61
N THR A 195 3.52 10.69 16.92
CA THR A 195 3.76 12.05 17.40
C THR A 195 2.62 13.01 17.10
N THR A 196 1.60 12.60 16.34
CA THR A 196 0.49 13.48 15.98
C THR A 196 -0.81 12.72 15.80
N VAL A 197 -1.81 13.08 16.61
CA VAL A 197 -3.23 12.85 16.29
C VAL A 197 -3.68 14.12 15.57
N PRO A 198 -4.15 14.05 14.31
CA PRO A 198 -4.65 15.24 13.63
C PRO A 198 -5.83 15.81 14.41
N HIS A 199 -5.80 17.10 14.71
CA HIS A 199 -6.95 17.78 15.29
C HIS A 199 -8.10 17.80 14.26
N PRO A 200 -9.35 17.46 14.63
CA PRO A 200 -10.47 17.32 13.68
C PRO A 200 -10.79 18.60 12.88
N GLU A 201 -10.43 19.77 13.42
CA GLU A 201 -10.81 21.08 12.89
C GLU A 201 -9.80 21.70 11.92
N HIS A 202 -8.66 21.06 11.68
CA HIS A 202 -7.63 21.63 10.81
C HIS A 202 -7.94 21.43 9.33
N ARG A 203 -7.85 22.52 8.56
CA ARG A 203 -8.08 22.54 7.11
C ARG A 203 -7.08 21.62 6.41
N LYS A 204 -7.59 20.69 5.60
CA LYS A 204 -6.76 19.77 4.80
C LYS A 204 -6.39 20.44 3.48
N TYR A 205 -5.09 20.58 3.23
CA TYR A 205 -4.58 21.12 1.96
C TYR A 205 -4.27 19.98 0.97
N PRO A 206 -4.44 20.22 -0.34
CA PRO A 206 -4.05 19.25 -1.36
C PRO A 206 -2.53 19.13 -1.44
N TYR A 207 -2.06 18.00 -1.97
CA TYR A 207 -0.65 17.80 -2.27
C TYR A 207 -0.32 18.30 -3.67
N LEU A 208 0.62 19.23 -3.78
CA LEU A 208 0.88 20.00 -5.02
C LEU A 208 2.16 19.59 -5.77
N LEU A 209 2.99 18.73 -5.20
CA LEU A 209 4.28 18.36 -5.79
C LEU A 209 4.16 17.19 -6.78
N ARG A 210 2.95 16.65 -7.00
CA ARG A 210 2.74 15.57 -7.96
C ARG A 210 3.00 16.08 -9.36
N ASP A 211 3.90 15.39 -10.08
CA ASP A 211 4.31 15.70 -11.45
C ASP A 211 4.95 17.10 -11.61
N LEU A 212 5.32 17.74 -10.49
CA LEU A 212 5.98 19.03 -10.51
C LEU A 212 7.49 18.85 -10.71
N VAL A 213 8.02 19.37 -11.82
CA VAL A 213 9.46 19.47 -12.03
C VAL A 213 9.98 20.66 -11.23
N ILE A 214 10.80 20.38 -10.22
CA ILE A 214 11.43 21.39 -9.37
C ILE A 214 12.85 21.61 -9.88
N ASN A 215 13.11 22.76 -10.51
CA ASN A 215 14.34 23.03 -11.27
C ASN A 215 14.99 24.38 -10.98
N ARG A 216 14.48 25.12 -9.98
CA ARG A 216 15.07 26.38 -9.53
C ARG A 216 14.90 26.55 -8.01
N PRO A 217 15.74 27.38 -7.36
CA PRO A 217 15.55 27.77 -5.96
C PRO A 217 14.22 28.49 -5.76
N ASP A 218 13.71 28.42 -4.53
CA ASP A 218 12.48 29.06 -4.04
C ASP A 218 11.20 28.64 -4.76
N GLN A 219 11.26 27.64 -5.63
CA GLN A 219 10.05 27.04 -6.20
C GLN A 219 9.27 26.24 -5.14
N VAL A 220 9.99 25.48 -4.31
CA VAL A 220 9.38 24.69 -3.24
C VAL A 220 10.27 24.76 -2.01
N TRP A 221 9.70 25.20 -0.90
CA TRP A 221 10.31 25.03 0.41
C TRP A 221 9.66 23.86 1.14
N CYS A 222 10.42 23.17 1.98
CA CYS A 222 9.88 22.15 2.88
C CYS A 222 10.28 22.40 4.34
N SER A 223 9.45 21.93 5.27
CA SER A 223 9.69 22.05 6.71
C SER A 223 9.25 20.80 7.45
N ASP A 224 9.97 20.49 8.54
CA ASP A 224 9.74 19.34 9.41
C ASP A 224 10.32 19.62 10.81
N ILE A 225 9.88 18.86 11.81
CA ILE A 225 10.35 18.95 13.19
C ILE A 225 11.05 17.65 13.57
N THR A 226 12.26 17.74 14.11
CA THR A 226 12.97 16.62 14.73
C THR A 226 13.19 16.84 16.22
N TYR A 227 13.22 15.74 16.95
CA TYR A 227 13.62 15.68 18.36
C TYR A 227 15.13 15.46 18.46
N ILE A 228 15.78 16.24 19.30
CA ILE A 228 17.20 16.12 19.64
C ILE A 228 17.31 15.61 21.08
N PRO A 229 17.85 14.40 21.31
CA PRO A 229 18.01 13.87 22.66
C PRO A 229 19.06 14.68 23.44
N MET A 230 18.75 15.01 24.69
CA MET A 230 19.65 15.69 25.62
C MET A 230 19.90 14.79 26.85
N LYS A 231 20.89 15.11 27.68
CA LYS A 231 21.14 14.38 28.95
C LYS A 231 19.89 14.28 29.84
N ARG A 232 19.04 15.32 29.82
CA ARG A 232 17.75 15.36 30.51
C ARG A 232 16.64 15.77 29.53
N GLY A 233 15.93 14.80 28.98
CA GLY A 233 14.83 15.04 28.05
C GLY A 233 15.28 15.24 26.60
N PHE A 234 14.57 16.11 25.88
CA PHE A 234 14.82 16.39 24.46
C PHE A 234 14.49 17.85 24.15
N LEU A 235 15.05 18.36 23.06
CA LEU A 235 14.69 19.64 22.46
C LEU A 235 14.10 19.43 21.07
N TYR A 236 13.30 20.39 20.61
CA TYR A 236 12.62 20.38 19.32
C TYR A 236 13.34 21.31 18.35
N LEU A 237 13.71 20.79 17.19
CA LEU A 237 14.37 21.52 16.12
C LEU A 237 13.46 21.51 14.89
N VAL A 238 13.13 22.71 14.39
CA VAL A 238 12.50 22.89 13.08
C VAL A 238 13.53 23.44 12.12
N ALA A 239 13.47 23.02 10.86
CA ALA A 239 14.22 23.62 9.78
C ALA A 239 13.32 23.83 8.56
N ILE A 240 13.55 24.94 7.87
CA ILE A 240 12.98 25.25 6.56
C ILE A 240 14.09 25.11 5.55
N MET A 241 13.86 24.29 4.53
CA MET A 241 14.84 23.94 3.51
C MET A 241 14.30 24.29 2.12
N ASP A 242 15.17 24.82 1.26
CA ASP A 242 14.90 24.89 -0.17
C ASP A 242 15.00 23.48 -0.79
N TRP A 243 13.95 23.06 -1.51
CA TRP A 243 13.88 21.73 -2.07
C TRP A 243 14.83 21.55 -3.26
N PHE A 244 15.11 22.57 -4.06
CA PHE A 244 15.99 22.38 -5.22
C PHE A 244 17.45 22.24 -4.80
N THR A 245 17.93 23.16 -3.97
CA THR A 245 19.35 23.35 -3.60
C THR A 245 19.74 22.62 -2.34
N ARG A 246 18.77 22.13 -1.57
CA ARG A 246 18.97 21.54 -0.23
C ARG A 246 19.42 22.55 0.82
N LYS A 247 19.48 23.84 0.51
CA LYS A 247 19.93 24.87 1.46
C LYS A 247 18.96 24.95 2.62
N VAL A 248 19.49 24.89 3.84
CA VAL A 248 18.71 25.20 5.05
C VAL A 248 18.58 26.71 5.13
N LEU A 249 17.37 27.23 4.91
CA LEU A 249 17.10 28.66 4.86
C LEU A 249 16.98 29.25 6.26
N SER A 250 16.28 28.56 7.15
CA SER A 250 16.06 28.97 8.53
C SER A 250 15.85 27.76 9.42
N TRP A 251 16.15 27.92 10.71
CA TRP A 251 15.91 26.90 11.73
C TRP A 251 15.69 27.54 13.09
N ARG A 252 14.94 26.86 13.97
CA ARG A 252 14.72 27.30 15.35
C ARG A 252 14.72 26.10 16.30
N LEU A 253 15.21 26.34 17.51
CA LEU A 253 15.29 25.36 18.59
C LEU A 253 14.42 25.80 19.75
N SER A 254 13.50 24.93 20.18
CA SER A 254 12.60 25.13 21.31
C SER A 254 12.70 23.97 22.31
N ASN A 255 12.39 24.24 23.56
CA ASN A 255 12.20 23.22 24.61
C ASN A 255 10.74 22.72 24.70
N THR A 256 9.82 23.37 24.00
CA THR A 256 8.39 23.03 23.91
C THR A 256 7.98 22.76 22.48
N MET A 257 6.93 21.96 22.30
CA MET A 257 6.32 21.71 20.99
C MET A 257 5.21 22.74 20.71
N ASP A 258 5.53 24.01 20.85
CA ASP A 258 4.63 25.11 20.49
C ASP A 258 4.70 25.43 18.98
N VAL A 259 3.78 26.26 18.48
CA VAL A 259 3.78 26.69 17.08
C VAL A 259 4.67 27.92 16.84
N GLU A 260 5.03 28.66 17.90
CA GLU A 260 5.73 29.94 17.79
C GLU A 260 7.09 29.78 17.16
N PHE A 261 7.88 28.78 17.57
CA PHE A 261 9.21 28.59 17.01
C PHE A 261 9.18 28.19 15.52
N CYS A 262 8.09 27.55 15.06
CA CYS A 262 7.86 27.27 13.64
C CYS A 262 7.51 28.55 12.87
N ILE A 263 6.70 29.42 13.45
CA ILE A 263 6.34 30.72 12.88
C ILE A 263 7.58 31.62 12.78
N GLU A 264 8.40 31.69 13.82
CA GLU A 264 9.65 32.45 13.82
C GLU A 264 10.62 31.96 12.73
N ALA A 265 10.76 30.64 12.57
CA ALA A 265 11.58 30.06 11.52
C ALA A 265 11.08 30.47 10.13
N LEU A 266 9.75 30.42 9.92
CA LEU A 266 9.10 30.82 8.67
C LEU A 266 9.28 32.30 8.37
N GLN A 267 9.01 33.18 9.34
CA GLN A 267 9.17 34.62 9.18
C GLN A 267 10.62 35.00 8.85
N ASP A 268 11.60 34.38 9.52
CA ASP A 268 13.02 34.60 9.26
C ASP A 268 13.43 34.14 7.85
N ALA A 269 12.93 32.99 7.38
CA ALA A 269 13.16 32.54 6.01
C ALA A 269 12.55 33.51 4.99
N LEU A 270 11.29 33.90 5.18
CA LEU A 270 10.58 34.82 4.30
C LEU A 270 11.23 36.21 4.25
N MET A 271 11.73 36.70 5.38
CA MET A 271 12.43 37.98 5.47
C MET A 271 13.74 37.98 4.70
N ARG A 272 14.49 36.87 4.72
CA ARG A 272 15.81 36.77 4.08
C ARG A 272 15.77 36.42 2.60
N TYR A 273 14.82 35.57 2.20
CA TYR A 273 14.82 34.93 0.88
C TYR A 273 13.56 35.24 0.05
N GLY A 274 12.57 35.93 0.61
CA GLY A 274 11.30 36.20 -0.06
C GLY A 274 10.31 35.03 0.04
N ALA A 275 9.28 35.04 -0.80
CA ALA A 275 8.20 34.04 -0.76
C ALA A 275 8.43 32.94 -1.80
N PRO A 276 8.36 31.65 -1.43
CA PRO A 276 8.40 30.56 -2.40
C PRO A 276 7.06 30.38 -3.13
N ASP A 277 7.05 29.67 -4.26
CA ASP A 277 5.77 29.36 -4.93
C ASP A 277 4.91 28.40 -4.09
N ILE A 278 5.56 27.43 -3.45
CA ILE A 278 4.92 26.33 -2.69
C ILE A 278 5.66 26.12 -1.37
N PHE A 279 4.90 25.98 -0.30
CA PHE A 279 5.41 25.53 0.99
C PHE A 279 4.85 24.15 1.32
N ASN A 280 5.75 23.16 1.46
CA ASN A 280 5.39 21.77 1.69
C ASN A 280 5.69 21.32 3.12
N THR A 281 4.68 20.81 3.82
CA THR A 281 4.83 20.24 5.17
C THR A 281 4.15 18.89 5.29
N ASP A 282 4.43 18.19 6.38
CA ASP A 282 3.55 17.12 6.82
C ASP A 282 2.20 17.68 7.35
N GLN A 283 1.30 16.78 7.74
CA GLN A 283 0.01 17.12 8.36
C GLN A 283 0.15 17.29 9.89
N GLY A 284 1.31 17.72 10.39
CA GLY A 284 1.53 18.01 11.79
C GLY A 284 0.61 19.12 12.31
N SER A 285 0.20 19.06 13.59
CA SER A 285 -0.70 20.05 14.20
C SER A 285 -0.13 21.48 14.17
N GLN A 286 1.19 21.61 14.21
CA GLN A 286 1.91 22.88 14.19
C GLN A 286 1.76 23.58 12.83
N PHE A 287 1.99 22.84 11.74
CA PHE A 287 1.91 23.38 10.37
C PHE A 287 0.48 23.53 9.84
N THR A 288 -0.49 22.95 10.53
CA THR A 288 -1.92 23.02 10.18
C THR A 288 -2.70 24.07 10.98
N THR A 289 -2.03 24.77 11.91
CA THR A 289 -2.64 25.83 12.73
C THR A 289 -2.96 27.07 11.90
N PRO A 290 -4.12 27.75 12.11
CA PRO A 290 -4.50 28.94 11.35
C PRO A 290 -3.46 30.07 11.35
N ARG A 291 -2.74 30.26 12.45
CA ARG A 291 -1.66 31.26 12.55
C ARG A 291 -0.49 30.95 11.61
N PHE A 292 -0.16 29.68 11.40
CA PHE A 292 0.90 29.30 10.47
C PHE A 292 0.43 29.41 9.02
N THR A 293 -0.75 28.86 8.72
CA THR A 293 -1.29 28.88 7.35
C THR A 293 -1.68 30.29 6.89
N GLY A 294 -2.15 31.15 7.80
CA GLY A 294 -2.49 32.53 7.50
C GLY A 294 -1.30 33.34 6.97
N ILE A 295 -0.11 33.15 7.56
CA ILE A 295 1.14 33.79 7.10
C ILE A 295 1.50 33.40 5.66
N LEU A 296 1.20 32.16 5.27
CA LEU A 296 1.43 31.65 3.91
C LEU A 296 0.36 32.18 2.93
N GLU A 297 -0.91 32.16 3.35
CA GLU A 297 -2.04 32.67 2.56
C GLU A 297 -1.91 34.18 2.29
N GLU A 298 -1.54 34.98 3.30
CA GLU A 298 -1.30 36.43 3.19
C GLU A 298 -0.24 36.78 2.13
N ARG A 299 0.76 35.91 1.95
CA ARG A 299 1.83 36.07 0.96
C ARG A 299 1.57 35.31 -0.34
N GLN A 300 0.35 34.79 -0.54
CA GLN A 300 -0.05 34.03 -1.73
C GLN A 300 0.80 32.78 -2.00
N ILE A 301 1.41 32.21 -0.95
CA ILE A 301 2.22 30.99 -1.05
C ILE A 301 1.27 29.79 -1.09
N ARG A 302 1.44 28.90 -2.07
CA ARG A 302 0.58 27.72 -2.18
C ARG A 302 0.97 26.69 -1.12
N ILE A 303 0.01 26.30 -0.29
CA ILE A 303 0.23 25.32 0.77
C ILE A 303 0.07 23.91 0.21
N SER A 304 1.11 23.10 0.34
CA SER A 304 1.10 21.68 0.02
C SER A 304 1.26 20.86 1.30
N MET A 305 0.43 19.85 1.49
CA MET A 305 0.56 18.92 2.62
C MET A 305 0.60 17.48 2.15
N ASP A 306 1.55 16.72 2.66
CA ASP A 306 1.63 15.29 2.33
C ASP A 306 0.47 14.50 2.96
N GLY A 307 -0.09 13.56 2.20
CA GLY A 307 -1.07 12.60 2.71
C GLY A 307 -0.38 11.49 3.50
N ARG A 308 -1.05 10.94 4.53
CA ARG A 308 -0.49 9.83 5.34
C ARG A 308 0.13 8.74 4.46
N GLY A 309 1.46 8.59 4.54
CA GLY A 309 2.19 7.45 4.00
C GLY A 309 3.04 7.70 2.75
N ARG A 310 3.26 8.94 2.27
CA ARG A 310 4.23 9.18 1.18
C ARG A 310 5.60 9.59 1.70
N TRP A 311 6.41 8.58 1.95
CA TRP A 311 7.80 8.74 2.39
C TRP A 311 8.69 9.57 1.42
N LEU A 312 8.29 9.79 0.16
CA LEU A 312 9.12 10.42 -0.89
C LEU A 312 9.32 11.93 -0.70
N ASP A 313 8.40 12.61 -0.02
CA ASP A 313 8.33 14.08 0.00
C ASP A 313 9.14 14.69 1.13
N ASN A 314 9.22 13.98 2.26
CA ASN A 314 10.09 14.33 3.38
C ASN A 314 11.51 13.76 3.24
N VAL A 315 11.86 13.04 2.15
CA VAL A 315 13.18 12.38 2.01
C VAL A 315 14.35 13.33 2.23
N PHE A 316 14.24 14.57 1.78
CA PHE A 316 15.35 15.51 1.82
C PHE A 316 15.57 16.10 3.21
N ILE A 317 14.49 16.47 3.89
CA ILE A 317 14.57 16.94 5.27
C ILE A 317 14.86 15.79 6.24
N GLU A 318 14.36 14.58 5.98
CA GLU A 318 14.77 13.36 6.70
C GLU A 318 16.28 13.07 6.51
N ARG A 319 16.80 13.29 5.29
CA ARG A 319 18.23 13.14 4.99
C ARG A 319 19.05 14.24 5.66
N LEU A 320 18.53 15.46 5.78
CA LEU A 320 19.11 16.51 6.61
C LEU A 320 19.22 16.03 8.06
N TRP A 321 18.13 15.54 8.65
CA TRP A 321 18.12 15.06 10.03
C TRP A 321 19.09 13.92 10.27
N ARG A 322 19.20 12.98 9.33
CA ARG A 322 20.20 11.92 9.40
C ARG A 322 21.62 12.49 9.42
N SER A 323 21.92 13.44 8.53
CA SER A 323 23.26 14.05 8.45
C SER A 323 23.55 14.82 9.75
N LEU A 324 22.62 15.68 10.19
CA LEU A 324 22.73 16.46 11.42
C LEU A 324 22.93 15.60 12.67
N LYS A 325 22.18 14.49 12.79
CA LYS A 325 22.30 13.61 13.95
C LYS A 325 23.64 12.89 13.99
N TYR A 326 24.10 12.36 12.86
CA TYR A 326 25.35 11.60 12.80
C TYR A 326 26.60 12.47 12.81
N GLU A 327 26.56 13.64 12.18
CA GLU A 327 27.72 14.52 11.99
C GLU A 327 27.84 15.58 13.09
N CYS A 328 26.81 15.78 13.92
CA CYS A 328 26.83 16.74 15.02
C CYS A 328 26.30 16.11 16.32
N VAL A 329 25.01 15.80 16.40
CA VAL A 329 24.35 15.45 17.67
C VAL A 329 24.98 14.24 18.37
N TYR A 330 25.35 13.20 17.63
CA TYR A 330 25.92 11.98 18.21
C TYR A 330 27.44 12.06 18.44
N LEU A 331 28.13 13.03 17.84
CA LEU A 331 29.57 13.23 18.05
C LEU A 331 29.84 14.14 19.24
N TYR A 332 28.91 15.04 19.58
CA TYR A 332 29.07 16.02 20.64
C TYR A 332 28.12 15.74 21.81
N ALA A 333 28.67 15.62 23.02
CA ALA A 333 27.91 15.43 24.25
C ALA A 333 27.38 16.77 24.80
N PHE A 334 26.46 17.42 24.09
CA PHE A 334 25.90 18.71 24.52
C PHE A 334 25.23 18.61 25.90
N GLU A 335 25.60 19.51 26.81
CA GLU A 335 25.06 19.53 28.18
C GLU A 335 23.88 20.49 28.29
N THR A 336 23.95 21.62 27.58
CA THR A 336 22.94 22.69 27.65
C THR A 336 22.29 22.98 26.30
N GLY A 337 21.09 23.56 26.33
CA GLY A 337 20.40 24.00 25.11
C GLY A 337 21.17 25.10 24.35
N SER A 338 21.92 25.94 25.07
CA SER A 338 22.77 26.98 24.47
C SER A 338 23.95 26.39 23.71
N GLU A 339 24.62 25.38 24.28
CA GLU A 339 25.69 24.65 23.59
C GLU A 339 25.16 23.93 22.34
N LEU A 340 24.01 23.26 22.47
CA LEU A 340 23.38 22.62 21.32
C LEU A 340 23.07 23.66 20.25
N ARG A 341 22.46 24.80 20.59
CA ARG A 341 22.16 25.87 19.63
C ARG A 341 23.43 26.34 18.89
N ALA A 342 24.53 26.55 19.61
CA ALA A 342 25.79 26.94 19.00
C ALA A 342 26.37 25.85 18.09
N GLY A 343 26.30 24.58 18.52
CA GLY A 343 26.74 23.42 17.73
C GLY A 343 25.93 23.22 16.45
N LEU A 344 24.60 23.33 16.55
CA LEU A 344 23.68 23.29 15.42
C LEU A 344 23.96 24.43 14.45
N GLY A 345 24.17 25.65 14.95
CA GLY A 345 24.51 26.80 14.11
C GLY A 345 25.79 26.58 13.30
N ARG A 346 26.86 26.10 13.95
CA ARG A 346 28.11 25.75 13.26
C ARG A 346 27.93 24.66 12.22
N TRP A 347 27.17 23.61 12.56
CA TRP A 347 26.94 22.49 11.64
C TRP A 347 26.09 22.91 10.44
N ILE A 348 25.04 23.71 10.64
CA ILE A 348 24.17 24.20 9.55
C ILE A 348 24.95 25.14 8.64
N ALA A 349 25.80 26.02 9.18
CA ALA A 349 26.70 26.85 8.38
C ALA A 349 27.65 25.97 7.54
N HIS A 350 28.28 24.96 8.14
CA HIS A 350 29.11 24.01 7.40
C HIS A 350 28.33 23.26 6.32
N TYR A 351 27.12 22.79 6.64
CA TYR A 351 26.24 22.07 5.71
C TYR A 351 25.90 22.91 4.48
N ASN A 352 25.58 24.19 4.67
CA ASN A 352 25.21 25.11 3.61
C ASN A 352 26.42 25.60 2.79
N GLU A 353 27.50 26.01 3.45
CA GLU A 353 28.60 26.75 2.84
C GLU A 353 29.73 25.85 2.32
N ARG A 354 29.93 24.67 2.91
CA ARG A 354 31.17 23.88 2.72
C ARG A 354 30.96 22.41 2.40
N ARG A 355 29.80 21.85 2.76
CA ARG A 355 29.53 20.42 2.55
C ARG A 355 29.17 20.18 1.08
N PRO A 356 29.90 19.34 0.33
CA PRO A 356 29.56 19.02 -1.05
C PRO A 356 28.41 18.01 -1.11
N HIS A 357 27.52 18.17 -2.08
CA HIS A 357 26.35 17.30 -2.25
C HIS A 357 26.40 16.58 -3.60
N THR A 358 26.37 15.25 -3.58
CA THR A 358 26.34 14.44 -4.82
C THR A 358 25.13 14.78 -5.70
N ALA A 359 23.98 15.08 -5.09
CA ALA A 359 22.77 15.49 -5.81
C ALA A 359 22.92 16.86 -6.52
N LEU A 360 23.93 17.65 -6.13
CA LEU A 360 24.25 18.96 -6.69
C LEU A 360 25.57 18.90 -7.49
N ALA A 361 25.95 17.72 -7.99
CA ALA A 361 27.19 17.49 -8.73
C ALA A 361 28.46 17.93 -7.97
N GLY A 362 28.45 17.82 -6.64
CA GLY A 362 29.59 18.18 -5.78
C GLY A 362 29.58 19.62 -5.27
N ARG A 363 28.64 20.46 -5.75
CA ARG A 363 28.44 21.81 -5.22
C ARG A 363 27.88 21.80 -3.80
N THR A 364 28.09 22.89 -3.08
CA THR A 364 27.46 23.15 -1.79
C THR A 364 26.03 23.66 -2.00
N PRO A 365 25.14 23.53 -0.98
CA PRO A 365 23.81 24.12 -1.06
C PRO A 365 23.81 25.63 -1.34
N ASP A 366 24.78 26.37 -0.80
CA ASP A 366 24.91 27.80 -1.04
C ASP A 366 25.33 28.12 -2.48
N GLU A 367 26.33 27.40 -3.00
CA GLU A 367 26.71 27.52 -4.41
C GLU A 367 25.51 27.23 -5.31
N ALA A 368 24.76 26.15 -5.05
CA ALA A 368 23.57 25.78 -5.83
C ALA A 368 22.44 26.82 -5.77
N TYR A 369 22.34 27.56 -4.67
CA TYR A 369 21.32 28.57 -4.45
C TYR A 369 21.64 29.92 -5.09
N HIS A 370 22.92 30.32 -5.08
CA HIS A 370 23.33 31.62 -5.63
C HIS A 370 23.73 31.55 -7.11
N ASP A 371 24.34 30.45 -7.57
CA ASP A 371 24.82 30.31 -8.97
C ASP A 371 23.80 29.56 -9.85
N VAL A 372 22.56 30.04 -9.88
CA VAL A 372 21.59 29.61 -10.90
C VAL A 372 21.87 30.43 -12.17
N PRO A 373 22.14 29.79 -13.32
CA PRO A 373 22.21 30.54 -14.57
C PRO A 373 20.89 31.27 -14.77
N THR A 374 20.94 32.59 -14.82
CA THR A 374 19.81 33.39 -15.30
C THR A 374 19.47 32.87 -16.70
N PRO A 375 18.20 32.58 -17.03
CA PRO A 375 17.85 32.16 -18.39
C PRO A 375 17.97 33.37 -19.32
N SER A 376 19.18 33.69 -19.75
CA SER A 376 19.50 34.69 -20.76
C SER A 376 20.21 33.99 -21.92
N GLY A 377 19.44 33.58 -22.93
CA GLY A 377 19.96 33.10 -24.23
C GLY A 377 19.19 31.90 -24.81
N PRO A 378 19.01 31.82 -26.14
CA PRO A 378 18.08 30.89 -26.77
C PRO A 378 18.49 29.44 -26.49
N GLY A 379 17.49 28.64 -26.12
CA GLY A 379 17.66 27.31 -25.54
C GLY A 379 18.55 26.38 -26.35
N LEU A 380 19.49 25.74 -25.66
CA LEU A 380 20.18 24.57 -26.18
C LEU A 380 19.14 23.44 -26.34
N THR A 381 19.09 22.87 -27.54
CA THR A 381 18.18 21.75 -27.85
C THR A 381 18.67 20.45 -27.20
N PRO A 382 17.80 19.46 -26.97
CA PRO A 382 18.15 18.20 -26.30
C PRO A 382 19.37 17.46 -26.90
N ASP A 383 19.62 17.64 -28.20
CA ASP A 383 20.79 17.05 -28.89
C ASP A 383 22.12 17.67 -28.45
N GLN A 384 22.13 18.93 -28.01
CA GLN A 384 23.34 19.61 -27.54
C GLN A 384 23.74 19.18 -26.12
N MET A 385 22.81 18.64 -25.33
CA MET A 385 23.11 18.05 -24.01
C MET A 385 23.72 16.64 -24.11
N ALA A 386 23.51 15.91 -25.20
CA ALA A 386 24.05 14.56 -25.38
C ALA A 386 25.56 14.56 -25.71
N ASN A 387 26.07 15.60 -26.36
CA ASN A 387 27.46 15.66 -26.84
C ASN A 387 28.50 16.18 -25.82
N SER A 388 28.10 16.76 -24.68
CA SER A 388 29.07 17.24 -23.68
C SER A 388 29.65 16.12 -22.80
N ASN A 389 28.98 14.96 -22.73
CA ASN A 389 29.44 13.78 -21.99
C ASN A 389 30.46 12.92 -22.76
N ALA A 390 30.68 13.15 -24.05
CA ALA A 390 31.64 12.40 -24.86
C ALA A 390 33.08 12.95 -24.77
N VAL A 391 33.28 14.22 -24.42
CA VAL A 391 34.60 14.87 -24.45
C VAL A 391 35.37 14.78 -23.11
N ARG A 392 34.72 14.37 -22.01
CA ARG A 392 35.38 14.20 -20.69
C ARG A 392 35.85 12.78 -20.36
N ARG A 393 35.80 11.84 -21.32
CA ARG A 393 36.32 10.46 -21.16
C ARG A 393 37.58 10.16 -22.00
N ALA A 394 38.22 11.18 -22.57
CA ALA A 394 39.42 11.02 -23.38
C ALA A 394 40.54 12.03 -23.04
N ALA A 395 40.65 12.44 -21.77
CA ALA A 395 41.80 13.19 -21.26
C ALA A 395 42.22 12.63 -19.90
#